data_AF-A0A2T2T9R7-F1
#
_entry.id   AF-A0A2T2T9R7-F1
#
_cell.length_a   1.000
_cell.length_b   1.000
_cell.length_c   1.000
_cell.angle_alpha   90.00
_cell.angle_beta   90.00
_cell.angle_gamma   90.00
#
_symmetry.space_group_name_H-M   'P 1'
#
loop_
_entity.id
_entity.type
_entity.pdbx_description
1 polymer ?
#
loop_
_entity_poly.entity_id
_entity_poly.type
_entity_poly.pdbx_seq_one_letter_code
_entity_poly.pdbx_strand_id
1 'polypeptide(L)'
;MQELLAPLRSSSSDDSERRPSTHARRVKHLTAAASPQHNELLRVVNLLVPWDLAVAYLLRRERRRLAEHLPAWLDAWHEAEALSALAGMADRRADACSFPDIAEADECPFFDGDGLGHPLLPEDEKVRNSICFDAPGAVALVTGSNMAGKSTFLRTLGLNLRLAFAGGPVDARALTAAPVRLFTCIDVTDSVTGGLSYFYAEVRRLRALMEAARRDDGPPLFYLIDEIFRGTNNRERLIGSRAYLRALADESGLGAVATHDLELTELAEEIAGLENYHFREQVEEGAAGDGEARMTFDYRLRRGPCPTTNALKIMRAAGLPTGGRDGEPAPSASE
;
A
#
# COMPACT_ATOMS: atom_id res chain seq x y z
N MET A 1 17.33 -1.25 -19.58
CA MET A 1 18.73 -1.00 -19.15
C MET A 1 19.53 -0.15 -20.15
N GLN A 2 19.62 -0.52 -21.44
CA GLN A 2 20.39 0.28 -22.42
C GLN A 2 19.78 1.67 -22.66
N GLU A 3 18.45 1.74 -22.74
CA GLU A 3 17.69 3.00 -22.89
C GLU A 3 17.74 3.86 -21.61
N LEU A 4 17.51 3.25 -20.44
CA LEU A 4 17.66 3.88 -19.12
C LEU A 4 19.02 4.57 -18.94
N LEU A 5 20.09 3.89 -19.33
CA LEU A 5 21.45 4.39 -19.17
C LEU A 5 21.91 5.25 -20.36
N ALA A 6 21.05 5.51 -21.35
CA ALA A 6 21.40 6.33 -22.52
C ALA A 6 21.86 7.74 -22.14
N PRO A 7 21.27 8.45 -21.16
CA PRO A 7 21.79 9.75 -20.71
C PRO A 7 23.21 9.68 -20.16
N LEU A 8 23.63 8.51 -19.67
CA LEU A 8 24.96 8.23 -19.13
C LEU A 8 25.92 7.65 -20.19
N ARG A 9 25.38 7.14 -21.31
CA ARG A 9 26.10 6.46 -22.39
C ARG A 9 25.97 7.25 -23.70
N SER A 10 27.00 8.01 -24.07
CA SER A 10 27.05 8.60 -25.41
C SER A 10 27.33 7.52 -26.46
N SER A 11 26.40 7.31 -27.40
CA SER A 11 26.51 6.28 -28.45
C SER A 11 27.18 6.79 -29.74
N SER A 12 27.47 8.09 -29.87
CA SER A 12 28.14 8.67 -31.05
C SER A 12 29.37 9.54 -30.69
N SER A 13 30.25 9.75 -31.67
CA SER A 13 31.48 10.55 -31.56
C SER A 13 31.23 12.04 -31.31
N ASP A 14 30.07 12.56 -31.74
CA ASP A 14 29.65 13.95 -31.55
C ASP A 14 29.11 14.23 -30.13
N ASP A 15 28.74 13.17 -29.41
CA ASP A 15 28.10 13.23 -28.09
C ASP A 15 29.11 13.04 -26.93
N SER A 16 30.41 13.02 -27.26
CA SER A 16 31.51 12.91 -26.28
C SER A 16 31.56 14.08 -25.30
N GLU A 17 31.04 15.24 -25.69
CA GLU A 17 30.92 16.43 -24.83
C GLU A 17 29.88 16.27 -23.73
N ARG A 18 28.86 15.41 -23.90
CA ARG A 18 27.76 15.24 -22.95
C ARG A 18 28.00 14.13 -21.92
N ARG A 19 29.15 13.46 -21.94
CA ARG A 19 29.44 12.40 -20.97
C ARG A 19 29.77 12.97 -19.59
N PRO A 20 29.24 12.39 -18.51
CA PRO A 20 29.63 12.75 -17.15
C PRO A 20 31.15 12.70 -16.94
N SER A 21 31.82 11.69 -17.50
CA SER A 21 33.28 11.51 -17.41
C SER A 21 34.07 12.64 -18.07
N THR A 22 33.56 13.24 -19.15
CA THR A 22 34.23 14.33 -19.87
C THR A 22 34.18 15.60 -19.03
N HIS A 23 33.01 15.93 -18.49
CA HIS A 23 32.86 17.07 -17.59
C HIS A 23 33.65 16.90 -16.28
N ALA A 24 33.66 15.70 -15.69
CA ALA A 24 34.46 15.42 -14.50
C ALA A 24 35.97 15.63 -14.74
N ARG A 25 36.49 15.18 -15.89
CA ARG A 25 37.89 15.43 -16.30
C ARG A 25 38.16 16.92 -16.52
N ARG A 26 37.25 17.65 -17.19
CA ARG A 26 37.37 19.09 -17.42
C ARG A 26 37.41 19.87 -16.10
N VAL A 27 36.49 19.58 -15.18
CA VAL A 27 36.48 20.19 -13.84
C VAL A 27 37.76 19.88 -13.10
N LYS A 28 38.23 18.62 -13.09
CA LYS A 28 39.51 18.23 -12.47
C LYS A 28 40.71 19.01 -13.03
N HIS A 29 40.77 19.21 -14.34
CA HIS A 29 41.85 19.98 -14.97
C HIS A 29 41.75 21.47 -14.63
N LEU A 30 40.55 22.04 -14.64
CA LEU A 30 40.33 23.45 -14.28
C LEU A 30 40.61 23.73 -12.81
N THR A 31 40.26 22.83 -11.89
CA THR A 31 40.60 22.97 -10.46
C THR A 31 42.09 22.79 -10.22
N ALA A 32 42.76 21.87 -10.93
CA ALA A 32 44.22 21.77 -10.87
C ALA A 32 44.92 23.03 -11.40
N ALA A 33 44.39 23.64 -12.48
CA ALA A 33 44.87 24.91 -13.02
C ALA A 33 44.61 26.13 -12.11
N ALA A 34 43.64 26.03 -11.19
CA ALA A 34 43.39 27.00 -10.13
C ALA A 34 44.31 26.79 -8.91
N SER A 35 44.92 25.61 -8.74
CA SER A 35 45.73 25.27 -7.57
C SER A 35 47.01 26.10 -7.34
N PRO A 36 47.72 26.63 -8.36
CA PRO A 36 49.02 27.27 -8.13
C PRO A 36 48.93 28.74 -7.69
N GLN A 37 47.80 29.15 -7.10
CA GLN A 37 47.57 30.48 -6.50
C GLN A 37 48.59 30.89 -5.41
N HIS A 38 49.37 29.95 -4.89
CA HIS A 38 50.42 30.20 -3.90
C HIS A 38 51.83 30.40 -4.51
N ASN A 39 51.98 30.33 -5.84
CA ASN A 39 53.27 30.51 -6.50
C ASN A 39 53.52 31.99 -6.82
N GLU A 40 54.59 32.56 -6.26
CA GLU A 40 54.99 33.96 -6.42
C GLU A 40 55.16 34.37 -7.91
N LEU A 41 55.63 33.45 -8.76
CA LEU A 41 55.79 33.69 -10.21
C LEU A 41 54.45 33.89 -10.94
N LEU A 42 53.40 33.20 -10.49
CA LEU A 42 52.07 33.32 -11.12
C LEU A 42 51.39 34.66 -10.77
N ARG A 43 51.80 35.35 -9.70
CA ARG A 43 51.33 36.72 -9.42
C ARG A 43 51.79 37.71 -10.50
N VAL A 44 53.01 37.56 -11.01
CA VAL A 44 53.55 38.37 -12.11
C VAL A 44 52.82 38.06 -13.41
N VAL A 45 52.52 36.78 -13.66
CA VAL A 45 51.70 36.37 -14.82
C VAL A 45 50.28 36.92 -14.73
N ASN A 46 49.67 36.91 -13.53
CA ASN A 46 48.32 37.44 -13.30
C ASN A 46 48.20 38.95 -13.59
N LEU A 47 49.30 39.70 -13.45
CA LEU A 47 49.37 41.12 -13.78
C LEU A 47 49.31 41.37 -15.31
N LEU A 48 49.88 40.47 -16.10
CA LEU A 48 49.91 40.58 -17.58
C LEU A 48 48.72 39.89 -18.24
N VAL A 49 48.27 38.78 -17.69
CA VAL A 49 47.13 37.98 -18.15
C VAL A 49 46.34 37.58 -16.90
N PRO A 50 45.10 38.06 -16.69
CA PRO A 50 44.32 37.77 -15.48
C PRO A 50 43.87 36.30 -15.45
N TRP A 51 44.82 35.43 -15.09
CA TRP A 51 44.70 33.98 -15.11
C TRP A 51 43.57 33.50 -14.20
N ASP A 52 43.45 34.08 -13.01
CA ASP A 52 42.38 33.73 -12.08
C ASP A 52 41.00 34.04 -12.66
N LEU A 53 40.88 35.18 -13.34
CA LEU A 53 39.64 35.56 -14.01
C LEU A 53 39.32 34.60 -15.17
N ALA A 54 40.34 34.18 -15.93
CA ALA A 54 40.19 33.23 -17.03
C ALA A 54 39.76 31.84 -16.52
N VAL A 55 40.40 31.30 -15.48
CA VAL A 55 40.03 30.01 -14.88
C VAL A 55 38.65 30.10 -14.23
N ALA A 56 38.32 31.20 -13.53
CA ALA A 56 36.99 31.41 -12.98
C ALA A 56 35.90 31.51 -14.07
N TYR A 57 36.19 32.15 -15.19
CA TYR A 57 35.30 32.20 -16.35
C TYR A 57 35.07 30.81 -16.94
N LEU A 58 36.14 30.02 -17.14
CA LEU A 58 36.06 28.66 -17.65
C LEU A 58 35.29 27.74 -16.71
N LEU A 59 35.53 27.81 -15.40
CA LEU A 59 34.77 27.07 -14.38
C LEU A 59 33.30 27.47 -14.39
N ARG A 60 32.98 28.77 -14.52
CA ARG A 60 31.59 29.25 -14.61
C ARG A 60 30.90 28.74 -15.88
N ARG A 61 31.60 28.71 -17.02
CA ARG A 61 31.09 28.15 -18.28
C ARG A 61 30.84 26.65 -18.15
N GLU A 62 31.77 25.91 -17.55
CA GLU A 62 31.62 24.47 -17.35
C GLU A 62 30.51 24.14 -16.35
N ARG A 63 30.35 24.95 -15.29
CA ARG A 63 29.23 24.86 -14.35
C ARG A 63 27.88 25.03 -15.06
N ARG A 64 27.76 25.96 -16.02
CA ARG A 64 26.53 26.15 -16.80
C ARG A 64 26.22 24.91 -17.65
N ARG A 65 27.22 24.37 -18.34
CA ARG A 65 27.07 23.12 -19.12
C ARG A 65 26.67 21.94 -18.24
N LEU A 66 27.28 21.81 -17.06
CA LEU A 66 26.92 20.80 -16.08
C LEU A 66 25.47 20.98 -15.62
N ALA A 67 25.04 22.20 -15.32
CA ALA A 67 23.67 22.46 -14.88
C ALA A 67 22.61 22.04 -15.92
N GLU A 68 22.94 22.08 -17.21
CA GLU A 68 22.06 21.61 -18.29
C GLU A 68 21.91 20.08 -18.33
N HIS A 69 22.97 19.33 -18.00
CA HIS A 69 22.99 17.86 -18.18
C HIS A 69 22.83 17.08 -16.86
N LEU A 70 23.24 17.67 -15.74
CA LEU A 70 23.25 17.03 -14.43
C LEU A 70 21.87 16.49 -14.01
N PRO A 71 20.74 17.21 -14.21
CA PRO A 71 19.42 16.67 -13.86
C PRO A 71 19.14 15.34 -14.56
N ALA A 72 19.35 15.26 -15.88
CA ALA A 72 19.10 14.04 -16.64
C ALA A 72 20.00 12.86 -16.21
N TRP A 73 21.26 13.14 -15.84
CA TRP A 73 22.14 12.09 -15.31
C TRP A 73 21.72 11.61 -13.93
N LEU A 74 21.29 12.54 -13.06
CA LEU A 74 20.80 12.21 -11.73
C LEU A 74 19.49 11.42 -11.83
N ASP A 75 18.56 11.81 -12.69
CA ASP A 75 17.31 11.08 -12.91
C ASP A 75 17.57 9.64 -13.36
N ALA A 76 18.45 9.46 -14.36
CA ALA A 76 18.85 8.12 -14.81
C ALA A 76 19.53 7.30 -13.71
N TRP A 77 20.34 7.95 -12.86
CA TRP A 77 20.95 7.29 -11.71
C TRP A 77 19.92 6.89 -10.65
N HIS A 78 19.02 7.81 -10.27
CA HIS A 78 17.97 7.58 -9.29
C HIS A 78 17.05 6.45 -9.72
N GLU A 79 16.67 6.40 -11.00
CA GLU A 79 15.84 5.34 -11.55
C GLU A 79 16.58 3.99 -11.55
N ALA A 80 17.86 3.97 -11.93
CA ALA A 80 18.67 2.75 -11.85
C ALA A 80 18.82 2.24 -10.40
N GLU A 81 19.01 3.13 -9.43
CA GLU A 81 19.10 2.80 -8.01
C GLU A 81 17.77 2.25 -7.48
N ALA A 82 16.64 2.88 -7.82
CA ALA A 82 15.30 2.43 -7.45
C ALA A 82 14.99 1.04 -8.02
N LEU A 83 15.26 0.81 -9.30
CA LEU A 83 15.09 -0.49 -9.95
C LEU A 83 16.03 -1.56 -9.33
N SER A 84 17.26 -1.19 -8.99
CA SER A 84 18.19 -2.09 -8.30
C SER A 84 17.69 -2.48 -6.91
N ALA A 85 17.03 -1.57 -6.19
CA ALA A 85 16.43 -1.87 -4.88
C ALA A 85 15.28 -2.88 -5.01
N LEU A 86 14.39 -2.71 -6.00
CA LEU A 86 13.31 -3.65 -6.29
C LEU A 86 13.83 -5.01 -6.75
N ALA A 87 14.85 -5.04 -7.61
CA ALA A 87 15.51 -6.27 -8.04
C ALA A 87 16.16 -6.99 -6.84
N GLY A 88 16.82 -6.26 -5.94
CA GLY A 88 17.38 -6.84 -4.72
C GLY A 88 16.34 -7.34 -3.72
N MET A 89 15.11 -6.83 -3.75
CA MET A 89 13.98 -7.39 -3.01
C MET A 89 13.49 -8.70 -3.65
N ALA A 90 13.37 -8.73 -4.98
CA ALA A 90 12.95 -9.92 -5.73
C ALA A 90 13.93 -11.08 -5.52
N ASP A 91 15.24 -10.82 -5.62
CA ASP A 91 16.29 -11.82 -5.43
C ASP A 91 16.28 -12.43 -4.01
N ARG A 92 16.19 -11.59 -2.98
CA ARG A 92 16.19 -12.04 -1.57
C ARG A 92 14.92 -12.78 -1.15
N ARG A 93 13.83 -12.63 -1.91
CA ARG A 93 12.52 -13.23 -1.61
C ARG A 93 11.98 -14.05 -2.78
N ALA A 94 12.87 -14.61 -3.60
CA ALA A 94 12.51 -15.31 -4.84
C ALA A 94 11.49 -16.43 -4.62
N ASP A 95 11.54 -17.12 -3.47
CA ASP A 95 10.62 -18.23 -3.15
C ASP A 95 9.24 -17.76 -2.64
N ALA A 96 9.11 -16.50 -2.23
CA ALA A 96 7.94 -15.95 -1.53
C ALA A 96 7.28 -14.78 -2.27
N CYS A 97 7.82 -14.35 -3.41
CA CYS A 97 7.32 -13.22 -4.19
C CYS A 97 7.24 -13.56 -5.67
N SER A 98 6.30 -12.92 -6.36
CA SER A 98 6.09 -13.03 -7.81
C SER A 98 6.07 -11.64 -8.44
N PHE A 99 6.35 -11.54 -9.74
CA PHE A 99 6.04 -10.31 -10.47
C PHE A 99 4.57 -10.33 -10.86
N PRO A 100 3.84 -9.22 -10.65
CA PRO A 100 2.42 -9.16 -10.98
C PRO A 100 2.23 -9.09 -12.49
N ASP A 101 1.05 -9.53 -12.93
CA ASP A 101 0.55 -9.25 -14.27
C ASP A 101 -0.28 -7.95 -14.23
N ILE A 102 0.11 -6.96 -15.02
CA ILE A 102 -0.61 -5.69 -15.08
C ILE A 102 -1.52 -5.73 -16.29
N ALA A 103 -2.82 -5.94 -16.04
CA ALA A 103 -3.83 -5.98 -17.07
C ALA A 103 -4.01 -4.60 -17.73
N GLU A 104 -4.58 -4.57 -18.93
CA GLU A 104 -4.95 -3.32 -19.58
C GLU A 104 -6.05 -2.60 -18.78
N ALA A 105 -6.20 -1.29 -19.03
CA ALA A 105 -7.26 -0.52 -18.39
C ALA A 105 -8.64 -1.09 -18.76
N ASP A 106 -9.54 -1.14 -17.77
CA ASP A 106 -10.91 -1.64 -17.91
C ASP A 106 -11.04 -3.13 -18.29
N GLU A 107 -9.93 -3.89 -18.24
CA GLU A 107 -9.93 -5.33 -18.44
C GLU A 107 -10.07 -6.08 -17.10
N CYS A 108 -10.94 -7.09 -17.07
CA CYS A 108 -11.14 -7.94 -15.90
C CYS A 108 -10.09 -9.07 -15.88
N PRO A 109 -9.63 -9.49 -14.69
CA PRO A 109 -10.01 -9.01 -13.36
C PRO A 109 -9.35 -7.66 -13.01
N PHE A 110 -10.07 -6.78 -12.32
CA PHE A 110 -9.48 -5.51 -11.84
C PHE A 110 -8.43 -5.77 -10.76
N PHE A 111 -8.65 -6.81 -9.95
CA PHE A 111 -7.69 -7.30 -8.98
C PHE A 111 -7.95 -8.78 -8.72
N ASP A 112 -6.99 -9.66 -9.02
CA ASP A 112 -7.04 -11.07 -8.70
C ASP A 112 -5.74 -11.48 -8.00
N GLY A 113 -5.82 -11.70 -6.69
CA GLY A 113 -4.67 -12.08 -5.89
C GLY A 113 -4.80 -13.50 -5.38
N ASP A 114 -3.86 -14.36 -5.77
CA ASP A 114 -3.72 -15.71 -5.23
C ASP A 114 -2.60 -15.79 -4.18
N GLY A 115 -2.95 -16.25 -2.98
CA GLY A 115 -2.00 -16.48 -1.91
C GLY A 115 -1.28 -15.20 -1.45
N LEU A 116 -2.01 -14.10 -1.35
CA LEU A 116 -1.52 -12.81 -0.90
C LEU A 116 -1.05 -12.89 0.56
N GLY A 117 0.17 -12.45 0.78
CA GLY A 117 0.83 -12.34 2.07
C GLY A 117 1.21 -10.89 2.36
N HIS A 118 1.33 -10.55 3.65
CA HIS A 118 1.79 -9.22 4.04
C HIS A 118 3.34 -9.16 3.98
N PRO A 119 3.95 -8.29 3.16
CA PRO A 119 5.42 -8.23 2.97
C PRO A 119 6.24 -8.05 4.25
N LEU A 120 5.67 -7.42 5.27
CA LEU A 120 6.35 -7.18 6.55
C LEU A 120 6.14 -8.28 7.61
N LEU A 121 5.33 -9.30 7.32
CA LEU A 121 5.17 -10.43 8.23
C LEU A 121 6.26 -11.50 7.96
N PRO A 122 6.81 -12.12 9.02
CA PRO A 122 7.68 -13.29 8.89
C PRO A 122 6.99 -14.42 8.12
N GLU A 123 7.74 -15.17 7.30
CA GLU A 123 7.14 -16.20 6.42
C GLU A 123 6.54 -17.38 7.21
N ASP A 124 7.08 -17.69 8.38
CA ASP A 124 6.64 -18.75 9.28
C ASP A 124 5.34 -18.42 10.04
N GLU A 125 5.05 -17.14 10.26
CA GLU A 125 3.83 -16.67 10.92
C GLU A 125 2.73 -16.24 9.90
N LYS A 126 3.08 -16.15 8.62
CA LYS A 126 2.24 -15.56 7.59
C LYS A 126 1.22 -16.55 7.04
N VAL A 127 -0.05 -16.19 7.19
CA VAL A 127 -1.15 -16.87 6.52
C VAL A 127 -1.52 -16.14 5.24
N ARG A 128 -1.37 -16.83 4.11
CA ARG A 128 -1.68 -16.32 2.77
C ARG A 128 -3.17 -16.50 2.46
N ASN A 129 -3.77 -15.48 1.86
CA ASN A 129 -5.21 -15.43 1.54
C ASN A 129 -5.42 -15.00 0.08
N SER A 130 -6.48 -15.49 -0.55
CA SER A 130 -6.81 -15.15 -1.95
C SER A 130 -8.12 -14.36 -2.01
N ILE A 131 -8.21 -13.42 -2.95
CA ILE A 131 -9.43 -12.63 -3.21
C ILE A 131 -9.41 -12.12 -4.65
N CYS A 132 -10.60 -12.00 -5.24
CA CYS A 132 -10.78 -11.52 -6.60
C CYS A 132 -11.88 -10.45 -6.66
N PHE A 133 -11.65 -9.41 -7.47
CA PHE A 133 -12.57 -8.34 -7.79
C PHE A 133 -12.72 -8.27 -9.31
N ASP A 134 -13.77 -8.91 -9.83
CA ASP A 134 -13.98 -9.11 -11.26
C ASP A 134 -14.71 -7.96 -11.96
N ALA A 135 -15.23 -6.97 -11.23
CA ALA A 135 -16.01 -5.88 -11.81
C ALA A 135 -15.95 -4.59 -10.98
N PRO A 136 -16.20 -3.42 -11.59
CA PRO A 136 -16.55 -2.21 -10.84
C PRO A 136 -17.81 -2.46 -10.00
N GLY A 137 -17.89 -1.81 -8.83
CA GLY A 137 -18.94 -2.03 -7.84
C GLY A 137 -18.71 -3.24 -6.93
N ALA A 138 -17.67 -4.05 -7.16
CA ALA A 138 -17.37 -5.22 -6.32
C ALA A 138 -16.92 -4.79 -4.92
N VAL A 139 -17.68 -5.19 -3.90
CA VAL A 139 -17.43 -4.86 -2.49
C VAL A 139 -17.22 -6.13 -1.67
N ALA A 140 -16.05 -6.31 -1.08
CA ALA A 140 -15.79 -7.38 -0.12
C ALA A 140 -16.06 -6.88 1.31
N LEU A 141 -17.15 -7.32 1.92
CA LEU A 141 -17.46 -7.03 3.32
C LEU A 141 -16.79 -8.08 4.22
N VAL A 142 -15.72 -7.68 4.90
CA VAL A 142 -14.86 -8.57 5.71
C VAL A 142 -15.25 -8.48 7.19
N THR A 143 -15.82 -9.54 7.73
CA THR A 143 -16.25 -9.63 9.14
C THR A 143 -15.31 -10.45 10.02
N GLY A 144 -15.40 -10.23 11.33
CA GLY A 144 -14.61 -10.96 12.33
C GLY A 144 -14.31 -10.08 13.55
N SER A 145 -13.75 -10.65 14.60
CA SER A 145 -13.31 -9.88 15.77
C SER A 145 -12.10 -8.99 15.45
N ASN A 146 -11.80 -8.03 16.33
CA ASN A 146 -10.72 -7.05 16.09
C ASN A 146 -9.35 -7.70 15.92
N MET A 147 -9.09 -8.80 16.63
CA MET A 147 -7.81 -9.52 16.60
C MET A 147 -7.73 -10.59 15.50
N ALA A 148 -8.79 -10.75 14.70
CA ALA A 148 -8.87 -11.79 13.67
C ALA A 148 -8.05 -11.50 12.40
N GLY A 149 -7.39 -10.34 12.32
CA GLY A 149 -6.49 -10.00 11.20
C GLY A 149 -7.12 -9.17 10.07
N LYS A 150 -8.34 -8.63 10.24
CA LYS A 150 -9.05 -7.84 9.22
C LYS A 150 -8.21 -6.67 8.67
N SER A 151 -7.71 -5.79 9.55
CA SER A 151 -6.92 -4.63 9.14
C SER A 151 -5.59 -5.03 8.49
N THR A 152 -4.99 -6.15 8.94
CA THR A 152 -3.78 -6.72 8.32
C THR A 152 -4.07 -7.21 6.90
N PHE A 153 -5.22 -7.86 6.69
CA PHE A 153 -5.65 -8.29 5.37
C PHE A 153 -5.89 -7.10 4.44
N LEU A 154 -6.60 -6.05 4.89
CA LEU A 154 -6.76 -4.83 4.09
C LEU A 154 -5.40 -4.21 3.70
N ARG A 155 -4.49 -4.08 4.67
CA ARG A 155 -3.12 -3.60 4.41
C ARG A 155 -2.36 -4.49 3.42
N THR A 156 -2.60 -5.80 3.46
CA THR A 156 -2.02 -6.77 2.52
C THR A 156 -2.46 -6.48 1.09
N LEU A 157 -3.75 -6.22 0.86
CA LEU A 157 -4.26 -5.84 -0.47
C LEU A 157 -3.59 -4.56 -0.97
N GLY A 158 -3.65 -3.49 -0.17
CA GLY A 158 -3.14 -2.18 -0.58
C GLY A 158 -1.63 -2.16 -0.80
N LEU A 159 -0.87 -2.89 0.02
CA LEU A 159 0.59 -2.93 -0.11
C LEU A 159 1.03 -3.75 -1.32
N ASN A 160 0.40 -4.90 -1.59
CA ASN A 160 0.70 -5.67 -2.81
C ASN A 160 0.32 -4.90 -4.07
N LEU A 161 -0.83 -4.22 -4.07
CA LEU A 161 -1.23 -3.32 -5.15
C LEU A 161 -0.22 -2.18 -5.38
N ARG A 162 0.27 -1.56 -4.29
CA ARG A 162 1.26 -0.48 -4.38
C ARG A 162 2.61 -0.95 -4.89
N LEU A 163 3.05 -2.14 -4.47
CA LEU A 163 4.25 -2.80 -4.97
C LEU A 163 4.13 -3.11 -6.47
N ALA A 164 2.97 -3.60 -6.89
CA ALA A 164 2.70 -3.91 -8.29
C ALA A 164 2.86 -2.68 -9.19
N PHE A 165 2.18 -1.57 -8.84
CA PHE A 165 2.31 -0.32 -9.59
C PHE A 165 3.61 0.44 -9.36
N ALA A 166 4.46 0.00 -8.42
CA ALA A 166 5.84 0.47 -8.33
C ALA A 166 6.78 -0.29 -9.29
N GLY A 167 6.30 -1.32 -9.99
CA GLY A 167 7.12 -2.21 -10.82
C GLY A 167 7.92 -3.24 -10.02
N GLY A 168 7.54 -3.45 -8.76
CA GLY A 168 8.22 -4.37 -7.84
C GLY A 168 7.59 -5.77 -7.78
N PRO A 169 8.30 -6.73 -7.16
CA PRO A 169 7.72 -8.01 -6.84
C PRO A 169 6.65 -7.86 -5.74
N VAL A 170 5.59 -8.66 -5.82
CA VAL A 170 4.51 -8.72 -4.85
C VAL A 170 4.63 -9.98 -4.00
N ASP A 171 4.17 -9.89 -2.76
CA ASP A 171 4.16 -11.01 -1.83
C ASP A 171 2.89 -11.85 -2.04
N ALA A 172 2.83 -12.54 -3.18
CA ALA A 172 1.72 -13.40 -3.58
C ALA A 172 2.24 -14.58 -4.40
N ARG A 173 1.44 -15.64 -4.54
CA ARG A 173 1.71 -16.70 -5.52
C ARG A 173 1.51 -16.17 -6.94
N ALA A 174 0.43 -15.43 -7.14
CA ALA A 174 0.16 -14.67 -8.34
C ALA A 174 -0.68 -13.43 -7.99
N LEU A 175 -0.51 -12.36 -8.75
CA LEU A 175 -1.36 -11.18 -8.68
C LEU A 175 -1.56 -10.64 -10.10
N THR A 176 -2.81 -10.49 -10.51
CA THR A 176 -3.20 -9.71 -11.68
C THR A 176 -3.91 -8.44 -11.21
N ALA A 177 -3.53 -7.28 -11.73
CA ALA A 177 -4.16 -6.02 -11.35
C ALA A 177 -4.25 -5.06 -12.54
N ALA A 178 -5.46 -4.57 -12.82
CA ALA A 178 -5.69 -3.47 -13.76
C ALA A 178 -5.40 -2.12 -13.08
N PRO A 179 -5.02 -1.06 -13.82
CA PRO A 179 -4.82 0.28 -13.27
C PRO A 179 -6.00 0.73 -12.41
N VAL A 180 -5.73 1.14 -11.17
CA VAL A 180 -6.74 1.62 -10.21
C VAL A 180 -6.18 2.75 -9.34
N ARG A 181 -7.07 3.57 -8.79
CA ARG A 181 -6.71 4.59 -7.78
C ARG A 181 -6.89 4.01 -6.38
N LEU A 182 -5.82 3.89 -5.60
CA LEU A 182 -5.90 3.36 -4.23
C LEU A 182 -6.31 4.45 -3.22
N PHE A 183 -7.33 4.19 -2.40
CA PHE A 183 -7.72 5.07 -1.29
C PHE A 183 -7.99 4.27 -0.02
N THR A 184 -7.37 4.67 1.10
CA THR A 184 -7.48 3.94 2.36
C THR A 184 -8.07 4.79 3.49
N CYS A 185 -8.90 4.14 4.30
CA CYS A 185 -9.46 4.61 5.57
C CYS A 185 -9.26 3.51 6.63
N ILE A 186 -8.00 3.16 6.92
CA ILE A 186 -7.64 2.08 7.86
C ILE A 186 -7.23 2.62 9.23
N ASP A 187 -6.43 3.68 9.26
CA ASP A 187 -5.93 4.30 10.49
C ASP A 187 -6.04 5.82 10.34
N VAL A 188 -7.06 6.40 10.94
CA VAL A 188 -7.28 7.85 10.95
C VAL A 188 -6.61 8.43 12.18
N THR A 189 -5.28 8.44 12.21
CA THR A 189 -4.54 9.12 13.28
C THR A 189 -4.50 10.61 12.99
N ASP A 190 -5.28 11.41 13.72
CA ASP A 190 -5.02 12.84 13.87
C ASP A 190 -4.69 13.15 15.35
N SER A 191 -4.02 14.29 15.55
CA SER A 191 -3.42 14.75 16.81
C SER A 191 -4.34 14.67 18.03
N VAL A 192 -3.71 14.47 19.19
CA VAL A 192 -4.19 14.03 20.52
C VAL A 192 -5.26 14.93 21.20
N THR A 193 -5.98 15.77 20.46
CA THR A 193 -6.98 16.70 21.01
C THR A 193 -8.42 16.24 20.80
N GLY A 194 -8.86 15.25 21.59
CA GLY A 194 -10.26 15.00 21.95
C GLY A 194 -11.10 14.15 20.99
N GLY A 195 -11.95 13.25 21.52
CA GLY A 195 -12.74 12.29 20.74
C GLY A 195 -13.70 12.86 19.68
N LEU A 196 -14.13 14.12 19.80
CA LEU A 196 -14.88 14.82 18.73
C LEU A 196 -14.03 15.04 17.46
N SER A 197 -12.72 15.24 17.60
CA SER A 197 -11.83 15.46 16.45
C SER A 197 -11.64 14.18 15.62
N TYR A 198 -11.59 13.01 16.28
CA TYR A 198 -11.43 11.72 15.61
C TYR A 198 -12.63 11.36 14.73
N PHE A 199 -13.85 11.45 15.28
CA PHE A 199 -15.06 11.16 14.52
C PHE A 199 -15.22 12.13 13.34
N TYR A 200 -14.94 13.43 13.54
CA TYR A 200 -15.02 14.40 12.46
C TYR A 200 -13.95 14.18 11.37
N ALA A 201 -12.73 13.79 11.77
CA ALA A 201 -11.68 13.40 10.84
C ALA A 201 -12.07 12.17 10.01
N GLU A 202 -12.66 11.16 10.66
CA GLU A 202 -13.20 9.97 10.00
C GLU A 202 -14.29 10.35 8.98
N VAL A 203 -15.28 11.16 9.38
CA VAL A 203 -16.34 11.64 8.48
C VAL A 203 -15.76 12.41 7.29
N ARG A 204 -14.76 13.28 7.51
CA ARG A 204 -14.08 14.00 6.42
C ARG A 204 -13.35 13.05 5.48
N ARG A 205 -12.72 11.99 6.00
CA ARG A 205 -12.02 11.00 5.21
C ARG A 205 -12.97 10.16 4.37
N LEU A 206 -14.08 9.70 4.95
CA LEU A 206 -15.14 8.97 4.25
C LEU A 206 -15.83 9.83 3.18
N ARG A 207 -16.01 11.13 3.45
CA ARG A 207 -16.49 12.09 2.45
C ARG A 207 -15.51 12.21 1.28
N ALA A 208 -14.22 12.39 1.56
CA ALA A 208 -13.20 12.49 0.51
C ALA A 208 -13.10 11.19 -0.32
N LEU A 209 -13.28 10.03 0.30
CA LEU A 209 -13.36 8.74 -0.39
C LEU A 209 -14.58 8.72 -1.34
N MET A 210 -15.76 9.10 -0.85
CA MET A 210 -16.98 9.16 -1.68
C MET A 210 -16.82 10.14 -2.85
N GLU A 211 -16.25 11.32 -2.61
CA GLU A 211 -15.93 12.29 -3.67
C GLU A 211 -14.92 11.71 -4.68
N ALA A 212 -13.97 10.88 -4.24
CA ALA A 212 -13.03 10.20 -5.13
C ALA A 212 -13.67 9.03 -5.89
N ALA A 213 -14.69 8.36 -5.33
CA ALA A 213 -15.41 7.26 -5.97
C ALA A 213 -16.29 7.76 -7.13
N ARG A 214 -16.88 8.96 -6.96
CA ARG A 214 -17.70 9.69 -7.95
C ARG A 214 -16.94 10.25 -9.16
N ARG A 215 -15.62 10.11 -9.17
CA ARG A 215 -14.79 10.64 -10.24
C ARG A 215 -14.83 9.69 -11.42
N ASP A 216 -15.46 10.14 -12.50
CA ASP A 216 -15.48 9.44 -13.78
C ASP A 216 -14.21 9.70 -14.63
N ASP A 217 -13.29 10.54 -14.14
CA ASP A 217 -12.05 10.86 -14.83
C ASP A 217 -10.87 9.99 -14.34
N GLY A 218 -10.65 8.89 -15.06
CA GLY A 218 -9.50 8.00 -14.86
C GLY A 218 -9.90 6.60 -14.36
N PRO A 219 -8.93 5.82 -13.88
CA PRO A 219 -9.19 4.44 -13.47
C PRO A 219 -10.10 4.36 -12.23
N PRO A 220 -10.80 3.23 -12.02
CA PRO A 220 -11.73 3.09 -10.90
C PRO A 220 -11.02 3.15 -9.54
N LEU A 221 -11.77 3.51 -8.50
CA LEU A 221 -11.25 3.62 -7.14
C LEU A 221 -11.15 2.24 -6.49
N PHE A 222 -9.95 1.80 -6.11
CA PHE A 222 -9.74 0.67 -5.20
C PHE A 222 -9.71 1.18 -3.76
N TYR A 223 -10.77 0.93 -2.98
CA TYR A 223 -10.87 1.43 -1.61
C TYR A 223 -10.65 0.35 -0.55
N LEU A 224 -10.09 0.77 0.58
CA LEU A 224 -9.88 -0.08 1.76
C LEU A 224 -10.34 0.65 3.00
N ILE A 225 -11.43 0.19 3.61
CA ILE A 225 -12.04 0.83 4.77
C ILE A 225 -11.99 -0.13 5.95
N ASP A 226 -11.38 0.29 7.07
CA ASP A 226 -11.41 -0.47 8.31
C ASP A 226 -12.41 0.20 9.24
N GLU A 227 -13.58 -0.42 9.42
CA GLU A 227 -14.74 0.10 10.14
C GLU A 227 -15.28 1.44 9.58
N ILE A 228 -16.58 1.65 9.72
CA ILE A 228 -17.23 2.90 9.32
C ILE A 228 -17.87 3.50 10.58
N PHE A 229 -17.62 4.79 10.83
CA PHE A 229 -18.18 5.55 11.96
C PHE A 229 -17.86 4.95 13.34
N ARG A 230 -16.58 4.62 13.60
CA ARG A 230 -16.13 4.02 14.88
C ARG A 230 -16.52 4.84 16.12
N GLY A 231 -16.62 6.17 15.98
CA GLY A 231 -16.83 7.10 17.09
C GLY A 231 -18.29 7.34 17.55
N THR A 232 -19.29 6.68 16.96
CA THR A 232 -20.71 6.88 17.32
C THR A 232 -21.34 5.65 18.01
N ASN A 233 -22.58 5.79 18.48
CA ASN A 233 -23.34 4.69 19.07
C ASN A 233 -23.66 3.59 18.03
N ASN A 234 -23.81 2.35 18.49
CA ASN A 234 -23.95 1.19 17.59
C ASN A 234 -25.12 1.32 16.59
N ARG A 235 -26.25 1.92 17.02
CA ARG A 235 -27.43 2.06 16.17
C ARG A 235 -27.21 3.08 15.04
N GLU A 236 -26.65 4.24 15.36
CA GLU A 236 -26.29 5.26 14.37
C GLU A 236 -25.21 4.75 13.44
N ARG A 237 -24.21 4.04 13.99
CA ARG A 237 -23.14 3.41 13.21
C ARG A 237 -23.70 2.45 12.18
N LEU A 238 -24.60 1.55 12.58
CA LEU A 238 -25.22 0.59 11.69
C LEU A 238 -26.03 1.29 10.58
N ILE A 239 -26.91 2.22 10.94
CA ILE A 239 -27.73 2.97 9.98
C ILE A 239 -26.83 3.72 8.98
N GLY A 240 -25.82 4.43 9.49
CA GLY A 240 -24.88 5.18 8.67
C GLY A 240 -24.07 4.27 7.75
N SER A 241 -23.54 3.16 8.26
CA SER A 241 -22.72 2.21 7.51
C SER A 241 -23.53 1.55 6.39
N ARG A 242 -24.78 1.16 6.66
CA ARG A 242 -25.69 0.63 5.63
C ARG A 242 -25.94 1.65 4.52
N ALA A 243 -26.22 2.90 4.88
CA ALA A 243 -26.44 3.97 3.89
C ALA A 243 -25.16 4.26 3.07
N TYR A 244 -24.01 4.28 3.73
CA TYR A 244 -22.72 4.54 3.09
C TYR A 244 -22.31 3.42 2.13
N LEU A 245 -22.46 2.15 2.53
CA LEU A 245 -22.15 1.00 1.68
C LEU A 245 -23.02 0.94 0.43
N ARG A 246 -24.33 1.21 0.55
CA ARG A 246 -25.22 1.32 -0.61
C ARG A 246 -24.77 2.42 -1.56
N ALA A 247 -24.54 3.62 -1.01
CA ALA A 247 -24.07 4.74 -1.82
C ALA A 247 -22.72 4.46 -2.48
N LEU A 248 -21.80 3.73 -1.82
CA LEU A 248 -20.48 3.44 -2.36
C LEU A 248 -20.51 2.36 -3.45
N ALA A 249 -21.39 1.37 -3.32
CA ALA A 249 -21.55 0.30 -4.30
C ALA A 249 -22.20 0.78 -5.62
N ASP A 250 -22.96 1.88 -5.57
CA ASP A 250 -23.55 2.52 -6.75
C ASP A 250 -22.52 3.36 -7.56
N GLU A 251 -21.30 3.57 -7.04
CA GLU A 251 -20.26 4.41 -7.66
C GLU A 251 -19.21 3.56 -8.39
N SER A 252 -18.38 4.20 -9.22
CA SER A 252 -17.28 3.56 -9.97
C SER A 252 -16.06 3.20 -9.10
N GLY A 253 -16.25 2.29 -8.15
CA GLY A 253 -15.18 1.79 -7.28
C GLY A 253 -15.31 0.32 -6.96
N LEU A 254 -14.25 -0.28 -6.45
CA LEU A 254 -14.20 -1.64 -5.94
C LEU A 254 -13.35 -1.66 -4.68
N GLY A 255 -13.52 -2.65 -3.82
CA GLY A 255 -12.63 -2.78 -2.67
C GLY A 255 -13.20 -3.53 -1.50
N ALA A 256 -12.52 -3.39 -0.36
CA ALA A 256 -12.84 -4.15 0.84
C ALA A 256 -13.17 -3.24 2.02
N VAL A 257 -14.20 -3.63 2.76
CA VAL A 257 -14.65 -2.96 3.99
C VAL A 257 -14.60 -3.97 5.12
N ALA A 258 -13.75 -3.73 6.12
CA ALA A 258 -13.74 -4.52 7.34
C ALA A 258 -14.75 -3.98 8.35
N THR A 259 -15.47 -4.86 9.02
CA THR A 259 -16.39 -4.49 10.10
C THR A 259 -16.52 -5.58 11.16
N HIS A 260 -16.95 -5.18 12.36
CA HIS A 260 -17.42 -6.09 13.41
C HIS A 260 -18.96 -6.19 13.47
N ASP A 261 -19.68 -5.35 12.71
CA ASP A 261 -21.14 -5.33 12.68
C ASP A 261 -21.67 -6.46 11.77
N LEU A 262 -22.00 -7.61 12.36
CA LEU A 262 -22.51 -8.76 11.63
C LEU A 262 -23.85 -8.49 10.94
N GLU A 263 -24.64 -7.54 11.44
CA GLU A 263 -25.90 -7.08 10.83
C GLU A 263 -25.70 -6.44 9.45
N LEU A 264 -24.47 -6.01 9.09
CA LEU A 264 -24.16 -5.52 7.75
C LEU A 264 -24.08 -6.66 6.72
N THR A 265 -23.92 -7.91 7.15
CA THR A 265 -23.79 -9.05 6.22
C THR A 265 -25.05 -9.32 5.41
N GLU A 266 -26.22 -8.92 5.92
CA GLU A 266 -27.51 -9.02 5.22
C GLU A 266 -27.53 -8.14 3.95
N LEU A 267 -26.70 -7.10 3.87
CA LEU A 267 -26.63 -6.23 2.69
C LEU A 267 -26.16 -6.96 1.43
N ALA A 268 -25.49 -8.10 1.55
CA ALA A 268 -25.06 -8.90 0.40
C ALA A 268 -26.24 -9.44 -0.41
N GLU A 269 -27.42 -9.55 0.21
CA GLU A 269 -28.67 -9.93 -0.47
C GLU A 269 -29.34 -8.74 -1.17
N GLU A 270 -29.00 -7.51 -0.77
CA GLU A 270 -29.64 -6.27 -1.24
C GLU A 270 -28.80 -5.53 -2.28
N ILE A 271 -27.47 -5.62 -2.20
CA ILE A 271 -26.52 -4.85 -3.01
C ILE A 271 -25.81 -5.78 -3.99
N ALA A 272 -26.07 -5.59 -5.29
CA ALA A 272 -25.35 -6.33 -6.33
C ALA A 272 -23.85 -6.04 -6.26
N GLY A 273 -23.03 -7.08 -6.27
CA GLY A 273 -21.56 -6.96 -6.17
C GLY A 273 -21.01 -6.90 -4.75
N LEU A 274 -21.86 -6.82 -3.71
CA LEU A 274 -21.40 -6.97 -2.32
C LEU A 274 -21.32 -8.46 -1.94
N GLU A 275 -20.14 -8.89 -1.54
CA GLU A 275 -19.88 -10.25 -1.09
C GLU A 275 -19.36 -10.28 0.34
N ASN A 276 -19.89 -11.23 1.12
CA ASN A 276 -19.44 -11.44 2.49
C ASN A 276 -18.18 -12.30 2.53
N TYR A 277 -17.24 -11.86 3.38
CA TYR A 277 -16.07 -12.61 3.78
C TYR A 277 -15.94 -12.56 5.31
N HIS A 278 -15.26 -13.55 5.90
CA HIS A 278 -15.01 -13.55 7.33
C HIS A 278 -13.70 -14.23 7.73
N PHE A 279 -13.17 -13.78 8.86
CA PHE A 279 -12.17 -14.50 9.64
C PHE A 279 -12.84 -15.19 10.83
N ARG A 280 -12.36 -16.38 11.18
CA ARG A 280 -12.88 -17.16 12.32
C ARG A 280 -11.91 -17.14 13.49
N GLU A 281 -12.50 -17.22 14.67
CA GLU A 281 -11.80 -17.50 15.92
C GLU A 281 -12.17 -18.90 16.40
N GLN A 282 -11.20 -19.61 16.96
CA GLN A 282 -11.41 -20.87 17.65
C GLN A 282 -11.21 -20.62 19.15
N VAL A 283 -12.09 -21.24 19.94
CA VAL A 283 -12.01 -21.20 21.41
C VAL A 283 -11.63 -22.61 21.83
N GLU A 284 -10.42 -22.76 22.36
CA GLU A 284 -9.97 -24.01 22.96
C GLU A 284 -10.29 -23.97 24.45
N GLU A 285 -11.18 -24.87 24.89
CA GLU A 285 -11.49 -25.07 26.30
C GLU A 285 -10.32 -25.80 26.99
N GLY A 286 -9.77 -25.22 28.07
CA GLY A 286 -8.85 -25.92 28.99
C GLY A 286 -7.36 -25.86 28.68
N ALA A 287 -6.88 -24.93 27.83
CA ALA A 287 -5.47 -24.88 27.42
C ALA A 287 -4.56 -23.95 28.25
N ALA A 288 -5.11 -23.06 29.10
CA ALA A 288 -4.32 -22.32 30.07
C ALA A 288 -4.38 -23.05 31.42
N GLY A 289 -3.23 -23.20 32.09
CA GLY A 289 -3.07 -23.93 33.37
C GLY A 289 -3.94 -23.40 34.54
N ASP A 290 -4.71 -22.35 34.29
CA ASP A 290 -5.47 -21.57 35.26
C ASP A 290 -6.99 -21.63 34.99
N GLY A 291 -7.45 -22.40 33.99
CA GLY A 291 -8.87 -22.56 33.65
C GLY A 291 -9.44 -21.54 32.66
N GLU A 292 -8.61 -20.67 32.07
CA GLU A 292 -9.03 -19.72 31.03
C GLU A 292 -9.11 -20.38 29.64
N ALA A 293 -10.14 -20.02 28.86
CA ALA A 293 -10.21 -20.39 27.44
C ALA A 293 -9.14 -19.65 26.63
N ARG A 294 -8.40 -20.40 25.81
CA ARG A 294 -7.44 -19.81 24.86
C ARG A 294 -8.14 -19.55 23.54
N MET A 295 -8.13 -18.28 23.13
CA MET A 295 -8.62 -17.86 21.83
C MET A 295 -7.49 -17.94 20.81
N THR A 296 -7.70 -18.70 19.74
CA THR A 296 -6.75 -18.83 18.63
C THR A 296 -7.39 -18.35 17.33
N PHE A 297 -6.57 -17.75 16.46
CA PHE A 297 -6.99 -17.24 15.17
C PHE A 297 -6.21 -17.97 14.09
N ASP A 298 -6.92 -18.52 13.10
CA ASP A 298 -6.27 -19.18 11.96
C ASP A 298 -5.92 -18.22 10.82
N TYR A 299 -6.37 -16.95 10.91
CA TYR A 299 -6.14 -15.88 9.95
C TYR A 299 -6.47 -16.25 8.49
N ARG A 300 -7.39 -17.22 8.29
CA ARG A 300 -7.86 -17.61 6.95
C ARG A 300 -9.16 -16.89 6.60
N LEU A 301 -9.12 -16.14 5.51
CA LEU A 301 -10.27 -15.51 4.89
C LEU A 301 -11.16 -16.59 4.29
N ARG A 302 -12.47 -16.50 4.56
CA ARG A 302 -13.49 -17.42 4.04
C ARG A 302 -14.60 -16.62 3.42
N ARG A 303 -15.18 -17.13 2.34
CA ARG A 303 -16.39 -16.58 1.74
C ARG A 303 -17.62 -16.89 2.59
N GLY A 304 -18.63 -16.02 2.49
CA GLY A 304 -19.88 -16.07 3.23
C GLY A 304 -19.85 -15.29 4.55
N PRO A 305 -21.03 -15.09 5.17
CA PRO A 305 -21.15 -14.44 6.46
C PRO A 305 -20.51 -15.30 7.58
N CYS A 306 -20.12 -14.66 8.68
CA CYS A 306 -19.57 -15.36 9.83
C CYS A 306 -20.67 -16.22 10.51
N PRO A 307 -20.49 -17.54 10.68
CA PRO A 307 -21.57 -18.42 11.16
C PRO A 307 -21.82 -18.37 12.67
N THR A 308 -20.93 -17.77 13.48
CA THR A 308 -21.04 -17.86 14.96
C THR A 308 -20.47 -16.64 15.69
N THR A 309 -21.20 -16.16 16.70
CA THR A 309 -20.70 -15.24 17.73
C THR A 309 -20.09 -16.04 18.89
N ASN A 310 -18.78 -16.27 18.89
CA ASN A 310 -18.11 -17.02 19.96
C ASN A 310 -17.97 -16.22 21.27
N ALA A 311 -18.36 -14.93 21.29
CA ALA A 311 -18.35 -14.10 22.50
C ALA A 311 -19.07 -14.74 23.70
N LEU A 312 -20.21 -15.41 23.48
CA LEU A 312 -20.93 -16.11 24.56
C LEU A 312 -20.17 -17.36 25.04
N LYS A 313 -19.47 -18.08 24.16
CA LYS A 313 -18.62 -19.22 24.56
C LYS A 313 -17.43 -18.74 25.38
N ILE A 314 -16.84 -17.59 25.00
CA ILE A 314 -15.74 -16.95 25.73
C ILE A 314 -16.20 -16.54 27.13
N MET A 315 -17.35 -15.85 27.24
CA MET A 315 -17.90 -15.45 28.53
C MET A 315 -18.17 -16.67 29.44
N ARG A 316 -18.71 -17.77 28.88
CA ARG A 316 -18.90 -19.02 29.64
C ARG A 316 -17.57 -19.60 30.12
N ALA A 317 -16.58 -19.70 29.24
CA ALA A 317 -15.29 -20.28 29.59
C ALA A 317 -14.48 -19.41 30.58
N ALA A 318 -14.73 -18.10 30.61
CA ALA A 318 -14.20 -17.18 31.63
C ALA A 318 -15.00 -17.18 32.94
N GLY A 319 -16.01 -18.05 33.09
CA GLY A 319 -16.86 -18.14 34.28
C GLY A 319 -17.81 -16.95 34.46
N LEU A 320 -18.02 -16.14 33.42
CA LEU A 320 -18.93 -14.99 33.46
C LEU A 320 -20.38 -15.44 33.26
N PRO A 321 -21.35 -14.78 33.92
CA PRO A 321 -22.76 -15.09 33.75
C PRO A 321 -23.19 -14.80 32.32
N THR A 322 -23.39 -15.85 31.53
CA THR A 322 -24.09 -15.73 30.24
C THR A 322 -25.56 -16.08 30.46
N GLY A 323 -26.48 -15.23 30.01
CA GLY A 323 -27.92 -15.44 30.19
C GLY A 323 -28.51 -16.67 29.47
N GLY A 324 -27.68 -17.53 28.90
CA GLY A 324 -28.11 -18.80 28.32
C GLY A 324 -28.25 -19.83 29.43
N ARG A 325 -29.44 -20.43 29.55
CA ARG A 325 -29.64 -21.62 30.39
C ARG A 325 -28.62 -22.69 29.99
N ASP A 326 -28.02 -23.32 30.98
CA ASP A 326 -27.13 -24.47 30.79
C ASP A 326 -27.83 -25.53 29.92
N GLY A 327 -27.30 -25.81 28.73
CA GLY A 327 -27.66 -27.00 27.95
C GLY A 327 -28.62 -26.85 26.77
N GLU A 328 -28.90 -25.66 26.24
CA GLU A 328 -29.69 -25.56 25.00
C GLU A 328 -28.80 -25.76 23.75
N PRO A 329 -29.00 -26.82 22.94
CA PRO A 329 -28.20 -27.05 21.75
C PRO A 329 -28.45 -25.92 20.74
N ALA A 330 -27.43 -25.62 19.93
CA ALA A 330 -27.55 -24.66 18.84
C ALA A 330 -28.81 -24.97 18.00
N PRO A 331 -29.58 -23.95 17.56
CA PRO A 331 -30.68 -24.20 16.64
C PRO A 331 -30.12 -24.91 15.41
N SER A 332 -30.62 -26.12 15.17
CA SER A 332 -30.31 -26.87 13.96
C SER A 332 -30.77 -26.05 12.77
N ALA A 333 -29.87 -25.84 11.82
CA ALA A 333 -30.25 -25.38 10.49
C ALA A 333 -31.18 -26.44 9.87
N SER A 334 -32.45 -26.09 9.75
CA SER A 334 -33.52 -26.74 8.98
C SER A 334 -34.48 -25.58 8.63
N GLU A 335 -34.75 -25.21 7.38
CA GLU A 335 -34.62 -25.85 6.06
C GLU A 335 -34.12 -24.82 5.03
#